data_AF-A0A392P5T1-F1
#
_entry.id   AF-A0A392P5T1-F1
#
_cell.length_a   1.000
_cell.length_b   1.000
_cell.length_c   1.000
_cell.angle_alpha   90.00
_cell.angle_beta   90.00
_cell.angle_gamma   90.00
#
_symmetry.space_group_name_H-M   'P 1'
#
loop_
_entity.id
_entity.type
_entity.pdbx_description
1 polymer ?
#
loop_
_entity_poly.entity_id
_entity_poly.type
_entity_poly.pdbx_seq_one_letter_code
_entity_poly.pdbx_strand_id
1 'polypeptide(L)'
;RTYKNDRIMEGLNITEEMLSSDSVTRQLNDQISLAKAFVVIAKESNNLQFAWELSAQIRNSQILLSNAATRRSPLTTRESDSAIRDMALLLYQAQQLHYDSATMIMRFKAKIQAIEEQMNSVSEKSSKYGQIAAEEVPKSLYCLGVRLTTECCGQFNCKKF
;
A
#
# COMPACT_ATOMS: atom_id res chain seq x y z
N ARG A 1 5.65 19.06 -64.84
CA ARG A 1 6.47 19.86 -63.88
C ARG A 1 5.64 19.94 -62.61
N THR A 2 6.06 19.18 -61.59
CA THR A 2 5.28 18.83 -60.41
C THR A 2 5.51 19.88 -59.33
N TYR A 3 4.44 20.54 -58.86
CA TYR A 3 4.53 21.47 -57.74
C TYR A 3 4.63 20.66 -56.44
N LYS A 4 5.82 20.74 -55.83
CA LYS A 4 6.13 20.24 -54.49
C LYS A 4 5.28 21.01 -53.49
N ASN A 5 4.42 20.31 -52.76
CA ASN A 5 3.76 20.85 -51.59
C ASN A 5 4.62 20.47 -50.38
N ASP A 6 5.55 21.35 -50.03
CA ASP A 6 6.31 21.30 -48.78
C ASP A 6 5.32 21.48 -47.62
N ARG A 7 4.76 20.37 -47.13
CA ARG A 7 4.19 20.35 -45.79
C ARG A 7 5.36 20.26 -44.82
N ILE A 8 5.73 21.43 -44.33
CA ILE A 8 6.52 21.65 -43.14
C ILE A 8 6.01 20.68 -42.06
N MET A 9 6.90 19.80 -41.62
CA MET A 9 6.67 18.79 -40.60
C MET A 9 6.27 19.47 -39.29
N GLU A 10 4.96 19.53 -39.07
CA GLU A 10 4.35 19.95 -37.82
C GLU A 10 4.81 18.97 -36.75
N GLY A 11 5.67 19.45 -35.84
CA GLY A 11 6.26 18.63 -34.80
C GLY A 11 5.16 17.94 -34.00
N LEU A 12 5.24 16.61 -33.88
CA LEU A 12 4.33 15.82 -33.06
C LEU A 12 4.25 16.45 -31.66
N ASN A 13 3.12 17.10 -31.38
CA ASN A 13 2.82 17.70 -30.10
C ASN A 13 2.45 16.58 -29.14
N ILE A 14 3.45 16.01 -28.45
CA ILE A 14 3.32 14.86 -27.54
C ILE A 14 2.20 15.08 -26.50
N THR A 15 2.00 16.34 -26.08
CA THR A 15 0.92 16.74 -25.15
C THR A 15 -0.47 16.54 -25.77
N GLU A 16 -0.62 16.78 -27.06
CA GLU A 16 -1.88 16.63 -27.80
C GLU A 16 -2.20 15.16 -28.09
N GLU A 17 -1.16 14.34 -28.32
CA GLU A 17 -1.30 12.89 -28.33
C GLU A 17 -1.80 12.37 -26.97
N MET A 18 -1.22 12.82 -25.85
CA MET A 18 -1.67 12.43 -24.51
C MET A 18 -3.10 12.88 -24.16
N LEU A 19 -3.63 13.88 -24.85
CA LEU A 19 -5.02 14.34 -24.71
C LEU A 19 -6.00 13.56 -25.60
N SER A 20 -5.49 12.79 -26.56
CA SER A 20 -6.30 11.91 -27.40
C SER A 20 -6.73 10.65 -26.64
N SER A 21 -8.01 10.30 -26.76
CA SER A 21 -8.55 9.07 -26.17
C SER A 21 -7.92 7.80 -26.76
N ASP A 22 -7.39 7.88 -27.98
CA ASP A 22 -6.82 6.74 -28.71
C ASP A 22 -5.28 6.67 -28.60
N SER A 23 -4.67 7.45 -27.72
CA SER A 23 -3.22 7.43 -27.55
C SER A 23 -2.75 6.17 -26.83
N VAL A 24 -1.98 5.38 -27.57
CA VAL A 24 -1.19 4.24 -27.06
C VAL A 24 -0.29 4.67 -25.91
N THR A 25 0.33 5.85 -26.01
CA THR A 25 1.21 6.39 -24.96
C THR A 25 0.45 6.61 -23.66
N ARG A 26 -0.77 7.15 -23.75
CA ARG A 26 -1.65 7.30 -22.58
C ARG A 26 -2.07 5.94 -22.01
N GLN A 27 -2.51 5.02 -22.86
CA GLN A 27 -2.89 3.67 -22.44
C GLN A 27 -1.75 2.94 -21.69
N LEU A 28 -0.52 3.00 -22.20
CA LEU A 28 0.64 2.39 -21.53
C LEU A 28 0.92 3.05 -20.17
N ASN A 29 0.79 4.37 -20.04
CA ASN A 29 0.96 5.06 -18.76
C ASN A 29 -0.12 4.67 -17.73
N ASP A 30 -1.36 4.50 -18.18
CA ASP A 30 -2.47 4.04 -17.32
C ASP A 30 -2.21 2.60 -16.85
N GLN A 31 -1.80 1.71 -17.75
CA GLN A 31 -1.43 0.33 -17.39
C GLN A 31 -0.22 0.28 -16.45
N ILE A 32 0.81 1.10 -16.65
CA ILE A 32 1.96 1.23 -15.73
C ILE A 32 1.49 1.68 -14.34
N SER A 33 0.57 2.65 -14.28
CA SER A 33 0.06 3.17 -13.01
C SER A 33 -0.71 2.09 -12.25
N LEU A 34 -1.55 1.32 -12.94
CA LEU A 34 -2.24 0.17 -12.35
C LEU A 34 -1.26 -0.93 -11.91
N ALA A 35 -0.27 -1.26 -12.74
CA ALA A 35 0.75 -2.26 -12.42
C ALA A 35 1.55 -1.88 -11.16
N LYS A 36 1.88 -0.60 -10.97
CA LYS A 36 2.54 -0.12 -9.74
C LYS A 36 1.71 -0.39 -8.48
N ALA A 37 0.38 -0.22 -8.55
CA ALA A 37 -0.49 -0.57 -7.44
C ALA A 37 -0.44 -2.07 -7.13
N PHE A 38 -0.47 -2.91 -8.17
CA PHE A 38 -0.36 -4.37 -8.01
C PHE A 38 1.00 -4.82 -7.48
N VAL A 39 2.10 -4.12 -7.78
CA VAL A 39 3.42 -4.41 -7.17
C VAL A 39 3.36 -4.27 -5.65
N VAL A 40 2.73 -3.21 -5.14
CA VAL A 40 2.58 -3.00 -3.69
C VAL A 40 1.73 -4.12 -3.08
N ILE A 41 0.58 -4.40 -3.68
CA ILE A 41 -0.33 -5.46 -3.22
C ILE A 41 0.34 -6.84 -3.21
N ALA A 42 1.10 -7.15 -4.26
CA ALA A 42 1.82 -8.41 -4.38
C ALA A 42 2.85 -8.57 -3.26
N LYS A 43 3.58 -7.51 -2.90
CA LYS A 43 4.53 -7.52 -1.76
C LYS A 43 3.81 -7.77 -0.43
N GLU A 44 2.68 -7.10 -0.18
CA GLU A 44 1.93 -7.30 1.07
C GLU A 44 1.21 -8.65 1.14
N SER A 45 1.06 -9.30 0.00
CA SER A 45 0.57 -10.67 -0.13
C SER A 45 1.72 -11.70 -0.14
N ASN A 46 2.97 -11.28 0.11
CA ASN A 46 4.18 -12.10 0.10
C ASN A 46 4.45 -12.82 -1.25
N ASN A 47 3.93 -12.29 -2.35
CA ASN A 47 4.16 -12.79 -3.71
C ASN A 47 5.26 -11.98 -4.39
N LEU A 48 6.51 -12.20 -3.93
CA LEU A 48 7.68 -11.44 -4.39
C LEU A 48 8.03 -11.73 -5.85
N GLN A 49 7.77 -12.95 -6.33
CA GLN A 49 7.99 -13.36 -7.72
C GLN A 49 7.14 -12.51 -8.67
N PHE A 50 5.82 -12.44 -8.41
CA PHE A 50 4.92 -11.65 -9.23
C PHE A 50 5.18 -10.14 -9.13
N ALA A 51 5.58 -9.66 -7.95
CA ALA A 51 6.01 -8.27 -7.78
C ALA A 51 7.25 -7.94 -8.64
N TRP A 52 8.19 -8.89 -8.78
CA TRP A 52 9.36 -8.74 -9.64
C TRP A 52 8.98 -8.75 -11.12
N GLU A 53 8.11 -9.66 -11.56
CA GLU A 53 7.61 -9.74 -12.94
C GLU A 53 6.91 -8.43 -13.37
N LEU A 54 6.00 -7.91 -12.54
CA LEU A 54 5.36 -6.62 -12.74
C LEU A 54 6.39 -5.48 -12.81
N SER A 55 7.36 -5.46 -11.90
CA SER A 55 8.39 -4.42 -11.86
C SER A 55 9.27 -4.43 -13.11
N ALA A 56 9.63 -5.62 -13.61
CA ALA A 56 10.37 -5.79 -14.86
C ALA A 56 9.56 -5.27 -16.05
N GLN A 57 8.27 -5.61 -16.13
CA GLN A 57 7.42 -5.17 -17.24
C GLN A 57 7.14 -3.67 -17.23
N ILE A 58 6.99 -3.06 -16.04
CA ILE A 58 6.92 -1.60 -15.86
C ILE A 58 8.18 -0.96 -16.42
N ARG A 59 9.37 -1.45 -16.02
CA ARG A 59 10.65 -0.91 -16.48
C ARG A 59 10.79 -1.02 -18.00
N ASN A 60 10.44 -2.15 -18.59
CA ASN A 60 10.48 -2.36 -20.04
C ASN A 60 9.58 -1.35 -20.77
N SER A 61 8.36 -1.15 -20.29
CA SER A 61 7.41 -0.21 -20.87
C SER A 61 7.89 1.24 -20.74
N GLN A 62 8.47 1.61 -19.60
CA GLN A 62 9.06 2.95 -19.41
C GLN A 62 10.27 3.21 -20.30
N ILE A 63 11.14 2.22 -20.49
CA ILE A 63 12.28 2.31 -21.42
C ILE A 63 11.75 2.48 -22.86
N LEU A 64 10.72 1.74 -23.24
CA LEU A 64 10.10 1.85 -24.56
C LEU A 64 9.55 3.26 -24.82
N LEU A 65 8.77 3.80 -23.87
CA LEU A 65 8.24 5.17 -23.93
C LEU A 65 9.36 6.22 -24.01
N SER A 66 10.41 6.06 -23.19
CA SER A 66 11.58 6.96 -23.20
C SER A 66 12.34 6.93 -24.53
N ASN A 67 12.50 5.75 -25.12
CA ASN A 67 13.15 5.59 -26.42
C ASN A 67 12.36 6.27 -27.53
N ALA A 68 11.02 6.13 -27.54
CA ALA A 68 10.15 6.80 -28.50
C ALA A 68 10.27 8.33 -28.38
N ALA A 69 10.21 8.85 -27.15
CA ALA A 69 10.38 10.28 -26.87
C ALA A 69 11.76 10.81 -27.33
N THR A 70 12.83 10.05 -27.05
CA THR A 70 14.20 10.42 -27.42
C THR A 70 14.39 10.46 -28.95
N ARG A 71 13.79 9.50 -29.67
CA ARG A 71 13.83 9.42 -31.14
C ARG A 71 12.90 10.45 -31.81
N ARG A 72 12.01 11.09 -31.04
CA ARG A 72 10.94 11.98 -31.54
C ARG A 72 10.10 11.33 -32.63
N SER A 73 9.91 10.02 -32.51
CA SER A 73 9.11 9.19 -33.40
C SER A 73 8.05 8.46 -32.57
N PRO A 74 6.81 8.36 -33.05
CA PRO A 74 5.78 7.60 -32.33
C PRO A 74 6.19 6.12 -32.22
N LEU A 75 5.58 5.42 -31.27
CA LEU A 75 5.74 3.97 -31.16
C LEU A 75 5.26 3.30 -32.45
N THR A 76 6.03 2.32 -32.94
CA THR A 76 5.54 1.48 -34.02
C THR A 76 4.40 0.61 -33.51
N THR A 77 3.46 0.26 -34.40
CA THR A 77 2.33 -0.62 -34.06
C THR A 77 2.81 -1.93 -33.42
N ARG A 78 3.94 -2.48 -33.86
CA ARG A 78 4.49 -3.72 -33.30
C ARG A 78 5.00 -3.53 -31.87
N GLU A 79 5.68 -2.42 -31.59
CA GLU A 79 6.20 -2.09 -30.25
C GLU A 79 5.05 -1.86 -29.27
N SER A 80 4.05 -1.06 -29.66
CA SER A 80 2.87 -0.80 -28.85
C SER A 80 2.09 -2.07 -28.54
N ASP A 81 1.84 -2.87 -29.56
CA ASP A 81 1.08 -4.11 -29.47
C ASP A 81 1.72 -5.12 -28.52
N SER A 82 3.05 -5.30 -28.59
CA SER A 82 3.76 -6.19 -27.69
C SER A 82 3.67 -5.68 -26.25
N ALA A 83 4.00 -4.41 -26.02
CA ALA A 83 4.02 -3.83 -24.68
C ALA A 83 2.63 -3.87 -24.01
N ILE A 84 1.58 -3.54 -24.76
CA ILE A 84 0.19 -3.60 -24.29
C ILE A 84 -0.21 -5.03 -23.94
N ARG A 85 0.10 -6.02 -24.80
CA ARG A 85 -0.25 -7.43 -24.55
C ARG A 85 0.49 -8.01 -23.35
N ASP A 86 1.80 -7.79 -23.27
CA ASP A 86 2.63 -8.29 -22.19
C ASP A 86 2.20 -7.70 -20.84
N MET A 87 1.86 -6.41 -20.81
CA MET A 87 1.32 -5.77 -19.61
C MET A 87 -0.09 -6.29 -19.28
N ALA A 88 -0.97 -6.41 -20.27
CA ALA A 88 -2.34 -6.90 -20.07
C ALA A 88 -2.38 -8.31 -19.48
N LEU A 89 -1.45 -9.20 -19.87
CA LEU A 89 -1.34 -10.54 -19.31
C LEU A 89 -1.07 -10.51 -17.80
N LEU A 90 -0.13 -9.67 -17.35
CA LEU A 90 0.17 -9.52 -15.92
C LEU A 90 -0.98 -8.85 -15.15
N LEU A 91 -1.63 -7.84 -15.74
CA LEU A 91 -2.80 -7.20 -15.12
C LEU A 91 -3.96 -8.20 -14.96
N TYR A 92 -4.19 -9.06 -15.95
CA TYR A 92 -5.17 -10.13 -15.87
C TYR A 92 -4.81 -11.14 -14.78
N GLN A 93 -3.54 -11.56 -14.71
CA GLN A 93 -3.07 -12.44 -13.64
C GLN A 93 -3.26 -11.82 -12.24
N ALA A 94 -3.06 -10.52 -12.07
CA ALA A 94 -3.35 -9.83 -10.82
C ALA A 94 -4.83 -9.89 -10.43
N GLN A 95 -5.73 -9.78 -11.41
CA GLN A 95 -7.17 -9.97 -11.20
C GLN A 95 -7.51 -11.40 -10.76
N GLN A 96 -6.88 -12.41 -11.37
CA GLN A 96 -7.03 -13.82 -10.97
C GLN A 96 -6.51 -14.10 -9.55
N LEU A 97 -5.51 -13.32 -9.09
CA LEU A 97 -5.01 -13.34 -7.71
C LEU A 97 -5.88 -12.54 -6.73
N HIS A 98 -6.99 -11.97 -7.21
CA HIS A 98 -7.89 -11.10 -6.46
C HIS A 98 -7.19 -9.86 -5.87
N TYR A 99 -6.27 -9.28 -6.63
CA TYR A 99 -5.59 -8.04 -6.26
C TYR A 99 -6.39 -6.79 -6.64
N ASP A 100 -7.64 -6.92 -7.09
CA ASP A 100 -8.51 -5.79 -7.29
C ASP A 100 -8.78 -5.03 -5.97
N SER A 101 -9.02 -3.72 -6.09
CA SER A 101 -9.11 -2.83 -4.93
C SER A 101 -10.24 -3.21 -3.98
N ALA A 102 -11.38 -3.67 -4.48
CA ALA A 102 -12.51 -4.07 -3.66
C ALA A 102 -12.17 -5.31 -2.81
N THR A 103 -11.61 -6.36 -3.43
CA THR A 103 -11.21 -7.57 -2.71
C THR A 103 -10.11 -7.30 -1.68
N MET A 104 -9.12 -6.48 -2.04
CA MET A 104 -8.05 -6.12 -1.11
C MET A 104 -8.53 -5.25 0.05
N ILE A 105 -9.44 -4.30 -0.18
CA ILE A 105 -10.08 -3.52 0.89
C ILE A 105 -10.83 -4.44 1.85
N MET A 106 -11.61 -5.40 1.34
CA MET A 106 -12.32 -6.37 2.20
C MET A 106 -11.34 -7.24 3.00
N ARG A 107 -10.26 -7.71 2.39
CA ARG A 107 -9.21 -8.49 3.07
C ARG A 107 -8.53 -7.69 4.17
N PHE A 108 -8.17 -6.42 3.91
CA PHE A 108 -7.55 -5.56 4.90
C PHE A 108 -8.51 -5.23 6.04
N LYS A 109 -9.79 -4.95 5.74
CA LYS A 109 -10.81 -4.75 6.77
C LYS A 109 -10.93 -5.97 7.70
N ALA A 110 -10.97 -7.19 7.14
CA ALA A 110 -11.01 -8.41 7.92
C ALA A 110 -9.76 -8.59 8.80
N LYS A 111 -8.56 -8.26 8.28
CA LYS A 111 -7.32 -8.28 9.07
C LYS A 111 -7.33 -7.27 10.21
N ILE A 112 -7.82 -6.05 9.97
CA ILE A 112 -7.94 -5.01 11.00
C ILE A 112 -8.87 -5.50 12.12
N GLN A 113 -10.05 -6.01 11.77
CA GLN A 113 -11.01 -6.55 12.75
C GLN A 113 -10.40 -7.68 13.58
N ALA A 114 -9.71 -8.63 12.95
CA ALA A 114 -9.05 -9.73 13.66
C ALA A 114 -7.97 -9.24 14.65
N ILE A 115 -7.21 -8.20 14.27
CA ILE A 115 -6.19 -7.60 15.13
C ILE A 115 -6.83 -6.83 16.29
N GLU A 116 -7.91 -6.08 16.04
CA GLU A 116 -8.68 -5.38 17.09
C GLU A 116 -9.26 -6.37 18.12
N GLU A 117 -9.84 -7.48 17.65
CA GLU A 117 -10.34 -8.54 18.52
C GLU A 117 -9.22 -9.18 19.36
N GLN A 118 -8.06 -9.44 18.74
CA GLN A 118 -6.89 -9.95 19.46
C GLN A 118 -6.41 -8.96 20.54
N MET A 119 -6.33 -7.67 20.21
CA MET A 119 -5.96 -6.61 21.15
C MET A 119 -6.91 -6.56 22.34
N ASN A 120 -8.22 -6.62 22.09
CA ASN A 120 -9.24 -6.63 23.15
C ASN A 120 -9.10 -7.84 24.07
N SER A 121 -8.90 -9.04 23.50
CA SER A 121 -8.66 -10.26 24.29
C SER A 121 -7.41 -10.16 25.16
N VAL A 122 -6.32 -9.60 24.62
CA VAL A 122 -5.07 -9.40 25.38
C VAL A 122 -5.28 -8.37 26.51
N SER A 123 -6.00 -7.28 26.25
CA SER A 123 -6.34 -6.27 27.25
C SER A 123 -7.18 -6.86 28.39
N GLU A 124 -8.21 -7.65 28.07
CA GLU A 124 -9.05 -8.31 29.07
C GLU A 124 -8.25 -9.25 29.98
N LYS A 125 -7.37 -10.07 29.38
CA LYS A 125 -6.48 -10.96 30.13
C LYS A 125 -5.53 -10.17 31.05
N SER A 126 -4.94 -9.10 30.54
CA SER A 126 -4.06 -8.22 31.33
C SER A 126 -4.79 -7.61 32.53
N SER A 127 -6.04 -7.16 32.34
CA SER A 127 -6.87 -6.63 33.42
C SER A 127 -7.17 -7.69 34.49
N LYS A 128 -7.54 -8.90 34.09
CA LYS A 128 -7.77 -10.04 35.01
C LYS A 128 -6.53 -10.38 35.81
N TYR A 129 -5.35 -10.43 35.18
CA TYR A 129 -4.10 -10.66 35.90
C TYR A 129 -3.79 -9.55 36.89
N GLY A 130 -4.08 -8.30 36.55
CA GLY A 130 -3.96 -7.17 37.48
C GLY A 130 -4.89 -7.29 38.70
N GLN A 131 -6.13 -7.73 38.49
CA GLN A 131 -7.08 -7.99 39.58
C GLN A 131 -6.60 -9.12 40.49
N ILE A 132 -6.21 -10.26 39.93
CA ILE A 132 -5.68 -11.40 40.70
C ILE A 132 -4.47 -10.96 41.53
N ALA A 133 -3.53 -10.20 40.94
CA ALA A 133 -2.35 -9.71 41.67
C ALA A 133 -2.70 -8.76 42.84
N ALA A 134 -3.79 -7.98 42.72
CA ALA A 134 -4.27 -7.12 43.79
C ALA A 134 -5.00 -7.92 44.89
N GLU A 135 -5.74 -8.97 44.52
CA GLU A 135 -6.48 -9.84 45.45
C GLU A 135 -5.56 -10.80 46.23
N GLU A 136 -4.47 -11.27 45.61
CA GLU A 136 -3.48 -12.14 46.24
C GLU A 136 -2.60 -11.43 47.28
N VAL A 137 -2.77 -10.11 47.50
CA VAL A 137 -2.08 -9.40 48.58
C VAL A 137 -2.52 -10.01 49.92
N PRO A 138 -1.61 -10.65 50.68
CA PRO A 138 -1.96 -11.28 51.94
C PRO A 138 -2.60 -10.25 52.89
N LYS A 139 -3.66 -10.65 53.58
CA LYS A 139 -4.36 -9.77 54.55
C LYS A 139 -3.40 -9.15 55.59
N SER A 140 -2.32 -9.85 55.95
CA SER A 140 -1.27 -9.34 56.82
C SER A 140 -0.53 -8.12 56.23
N LEU A 141 -0.22 -8.14 54.94
CA LEU A 141 0.41 -7.05 54.20
C LEU A 141 -0.55 -5.86 54.02
N TYR A 142 -1.82 -6.13 53.72
CA TYR A 142 -2.85 -5.09 53.66
C TYR A 142 -3.00 -4.38 55.02
N CYS A 143 -3.15 -5.13 56.12
CA CYS A 143 -3.26 -4.58 57.46
C CYS A 143 -2.01 -3.79 57.88
N LEU A 144 -0.82 -4.27 57.52
CA LEU A 144 0.44 -3.56 57.76
C LEU A 144 0.48 -2.23 56.99
N GLY A 145 0.10 -2.23 55.72
CA GLY A 145 0.01 -1.03 54.89
C GLY A 145 -0.95 0.01 55.47
N VAL A 146 -2.16 -0.40 55.88
CA VAL A 146 -3.14 0.49 56.52
C VAL A 146 -2.57 1.09 57.81
N ARG A 147 -1.97 0.29 58.70
CA ARG A 147 -1.36 0.79 59.95
C ARG A 147 -0.28 1.83 59.69
N LEU A 148 0.67 1.52 58.80
CA LEU A 148 1.75 2.43 58.44
C LEU A 148 1.21 3.74 57.84
N THR A 149 0.16 3.67 57.03
CA THR A 149 -0.48 4.86 56.43
C THR A 149 -1.17 5.70 57.51
N THR A 150 -1.88 5.08 58.45
CA THR A 150 -2.52 5.78 59.57
C THR A 150 -1.51 6.41 60.53
N GLU A 151 -0.41 5.72 60.81
CA GLU A 151 0.68 6.25 61.63
C GLU A 151 1.36 7.42 60.93
N CYS A 152 1.64 7.31 59.63
CA CYS A 152 2.26 8.37 58.85
C CYS A 152 1.35 9.61 58.77
N CYS A 153 0.07 9.45 58.42
CA CYS A 153 -0.90 10.56 58.40
C CYS A 153 -1.15 11.16 59.79
N GLY A 154 -1.18 10.33 60.84
CA GLY A 154 -1.21 10.79 62.23
C GLY A 154 0.02 11.63 62.58
N GLN A 155 1.21 11.19 62.17
CA GLN A 155 2.48 11.90 62.36
C GLN A 155 2.53 13.23 61.59
N PHE A 156 1.95 13.29 60.39
CA PHE A 156 1.86 14.52 59.58
C PHE A 156 0.84 15.53 60.14
N ASN A 157 -0.26 15.08 60.75
CA ASN A 157 -1.18 15.95 61.48
C ASN A 157 -0.61 16.44 62.82
N CYS A 158 0.32 15.70 63.43
CA CYS A 158 1.09 16.13 64.60
C CYS A 158 2.32 17.01 64.29
N LYS A 159 2.60 17.32 63.01
CA LYS A 159 3.69 18.22 62.60
C LYS A 159 3.21 19.56 62.02
N LYS A 160 1.91 19.86 62.11
CA LYS A 160 1.29 21.12 61.65
C LYS A 160 0.86 22.08 62.78
N PHE A 161 1.35 21.89 63.99
CA PHE A 161 1.25 22.86 65.09
C PHE A 161 2.63 23.10 65.69
#